data_AF-A0A6A8LTM2-F1
#
_entry.id   AF-A0A6A8LTM2-F1
#
_cell.length_a   1.000
_cell.length_b   1.000
_cell.length_c   1.000
_cell.angle_alpha   90.00
_cell.angle_beta   90.00
_cell.angle_gamma   90.00
#
_symmetry.space_group_name_H-M   'P 1'
#
loop_
_entity.id
_entity.type
_entity.pdbx_description
1 polymer ?
#
loop_
_entity_poly.entity_id
_entity_poly.type
_entity_poly.pdbx_seq_one_letter_code
_entity_poly.pdbx_strand_id
1 'polypeptide(L)'
;MQEKNVNHGRAAILGLQHLLAMYSGAVAVPLLIGTALKFNSEQMTYLVSIDIFMCGLATFIQLARNKYFGIGLPVVLGCAIQAVEPLKMIGKQFTIGTMYGAIIVAGI
;
A
#
# COMPACT_ATOMS: atom_id res chain seq x y z
N MET A 1 14.81 -5.61 -24.06
CA MET A 1 14.84 -4.43 -23.16
C MET A 1 16.29 -3.98 -23.07
N GLN A 2 16.60 -2.78 -23.58
CA GLN A 2 17.96 -2.24 -23.51
C GLN A 2 18.28 -1.90 -22.05
N GLU A 3 19.31 -2.53 -21.46
CA GLU A 3 19.89 -2.09 -20.17
C GLU A 3 20.56 -0.73 -20.38
N LYS A 4 19.77 0.33 -20.27
CA LYS A 4 20.29 1.69 -20.24
C LYS A 4 20.89 1.88 -18.85
N ASN A 5 22.21 1.97 -18.75
CA ASN A 5 22.94 2.36 -17.54
C ASN A 5 22.44 3.74 -17.07
N VAL A 6 21.40 3.75 -16.24
CA VAL A 6 20.85 4.99 -15.67
C VAL A 6 21.80 5.40 -14.56
N ASN A 7 22.41 6.58 -14.69
CA ASN A 7 23.18 7.19 -13.61
C ASN A 7 22.34 7.13 -12.31
N HIS A 8 22.91 6.62 -11.22
CA HIS A 8 22.22 6.38 -9.94
C HIS A 8 21.35 7.56 -9.49
N GLY A 9 21.78 8.81 -9.76
CA GLY A 9 21.01 10.01 -9.47
C GLY A 9 19.72 10.15 -10.29
N ARG A 10 19.73 9.80 -11.58
CA ARG A 10 18.52 9.79 -12.42
C ARG A 10 17.57 8.65 -12.04
N ALA A 11 18.11 7.49 -11.66
CA ALA A 11 17.30 6.37 -11.18
C ALA A 11 16.57 6.73 -9.87
N ALA A 12 17.25 7.41 -8.94
CA ALA A 12 16.64 7.91 -7.71
C ALA A 12 15.53 8.94 -7.98
N ILE A 13 15.74 9.89 -8.91
CA ILE A 13 14.72 10.89 -9.26
C ILE A 13 13.50 10.23 -9.91
N LEU A 14 13.71 9.27 -10.83
CA LEU A 14 12.61 8.53 -11.46
C LEU A 14 11.84 7.67 -10.45
N GLY A 15 12.55 7.02 -9.51
CA GLY A 15 11.94 6.29 -8.41
C GLY A 15 11.10 7.18 -7.50
N LEU A 16 11.60 8.39 -7.19
CA LEU A 16 10.87 9.39 -6.42
C LEU A 16 9.63 9.88 -7.16
N GLN A 17 9.71 10.13 -8.47
CA GLN A 17 8.54 10.48 -9.29
C GLN A 17 7.49 9.36 -9.28
N HIS A 18 7.92 8.10 -9.36
CA HIS A 18 7.00 6.97 -9.29
C HIS A 18 6.33 6.84 -7.93
N LEU A 19 7.07 7.04 -6.85
CA LEU A 19 6.54 7.06 -5.49
C LEU A 19 5.52 8.18 -5.29
N LEU A 20 5.83 9.41 -5.75
CA LEU A 20 4.92 10.55 -5.63
C LEU A 20 3.64 10.36 -6.45
N ALA A 21 3.75 9.79 -7.66
CA ALA A 21 2.59 9.46 -8.47
C ALA A 21 1.69 8.41 -7.79
N MET A 22 2.30 7.41 -7.13
CA MET A 22 1.58 6.40 -6.37
C MET A 22 0.96 6.95 -5.08
N TYR A 23 1.66 7.84 -4.37
CA TYR A 23 1.22 8.43 -3.10
C TYR A 23 -0.17 9.07 -3.21
N SER A 24 -0.44 9.77 -4.33
CA SER A 24 -1.75 10.37 -4.58
C SER A 24 -2.90 9.36 -4.58
N GLY A 25 -2.65 8.11 -5.00
CA GLY A 25 -3.63 7.03 -4.98
C GLY A 25 -3.66 6.27 -3.65
N ALA A 26 -2.49 6.02 -3.06
CA ALA A 26 -2.36 5.25 -1.82
C ALA A 26 -3.04 5.94 -0.62
N VAL A 27 -2.88 7.26 -0.48
CA VAL A 27 -3.43 8.04 0.65
C VAL A 27 -4.96 8.11 0.64
N ALA A 28 -5.60 7.90 -0.51
CA ALA A 28 -7.05 7.92 -0.64
C ALA A 28 -7.72 6.80 0.18
N VAL A 29 -7.15 5.58 0.20
CA VAL A 29 -7.75 4.42 0.89
C VAL A 29 -7.78 4.60 2.42
N PRO A 30 -6.67 4.93 3.10
CA PRO A 30 -6.66 5.24 4.53
C PRO A 30 -7.59 6.38 4.90
N LEU A 31 -7.66 7.44 4.09
CA LEU A 31 -8.58 8.56 4.30
C LEU A 31 -10.05 8.12 4.23
N LEU A 32 -10.41 7.31 3.24
CA LEU A 32 -11.79 6.83 3.08
C LEU A 32 -12.22 5.91 4.24
N ILE A 33 -11.30 5.11 4.78
CA ILE A 33 -11.56 4.22 5.93
C ILE A 33 -11.58 5.04 7.23
N GLY A 34 -10.59 5.90 7.46
CA GLY A 34 -10.46 6.70 8.67
C GLY A 34 -11.58 7.73 8.84
N THR A 35 -12.04 8.35 7.75
CA THR A 35 -13.21 9.26 7.79
C THR A 35 -14.50 8.50 8.11
N ALA A 36 -14.64 7.27 7.62
CA ALA A 36 -15.81 6.44 7.88
C ALA A 36 -15.88 5.88 9.31
N LEU A 37 -14.72 5.63 9.92
CA LEU A 37 -14.60 5.13 11.31
C LEU A 37 -14.37 6.25 12.33
N LYS A 38 -14.35 7.53 11.90
CA LYS A 38 -14.11 8.72 12.73
C LYS A 38 -12.80 8.65 13.53
N PHE A 39 -11.71 8.22 12.90
CA PHE A 39 -10.39 8.21 13.53
C PHE A 39 -9.83 9.62 13.74
N ASN A 40 -9.01 9.77 14.78
CA ASN A 40 -8.35 11.03 15.08
C ASN A 40 -7.25 11.34 14.03
N SER A 41 -6.84 12.60 13.89
CA SER A 41 -5.80 13.01 12.93
C SER A 41 -4.47 12.28 13.12
N GLU A 42 -4.13 11.94 14.36
CA GLU A 42 -2.95 11.14 14.69
C GLU A 42 -3.07 9.71 14.13
N GLN A 43 -4.20 9.06 14.34
CA GLN A 43 -4.47 7.71 13.83
C GLN A 43 -4.54 7.67 12.30
N MET A 44 -5.09 8.72 11.68
CA MET A 44 -5.11 8.87 10.23
C MET A 44 -3.70 8.95 9.66
N THR A 45 -2.84 9.77 10.25
CA THR A 45 -1.43 9.90 9.85
C THR A 45 -0.68 8.59 10.04
N TYR A 46 -0.98 7.87 11.11
CA TYR A 46 -0.41 6.55 11.39
C TYR A 46 -0.81 5.51 10.33
N LEU A 47 -2.09 5.44 9.96
CA LEU A 47 -2.57 4.54 8.90
C LEU A 47 -1.94 4.84 7.54
N VAL A 48 -1.83 6.11 7.17
CA VAL A 48 -1.18 6.53 5.91
C VAL A 48 0.31 6.15 5.92
N SER A 49 0.99 6.39 7.04
CA SER A 49 2.42 6.05 7.18
C SER A 49 2.66 4.55 7.07
N ILE A 50 1.81 3.74 7.72
CA ILE A 50 1.87 2.27 7.62
C ILE A 50 1.56 1.80 6.21
N ASP A 51 0.55 2.38 5.54
CA ASP A 51 0.17 2.00 4.18
C ASP A 51 1.33 2.21 3.19
N ILE A 52 1.96 3.38 3.21
CA ILE A 52 3.11 3.70 2.36
C ILE A 52 4.31 2.80 2.68
N PHE A 53 4.55 2.56 3.96
CA PHE A 53 5.63 1.67 4.40
C PHE A 53 5.42 0.23 3.92
N MET A 54 4.22 -0.32 4.11
CA MET A 54 3.88 -1.67 3.66
C MET A 54 3.84 -1.79 2.14
N CYS A 55 3.34 -0.78 1.43
CA CYS A 55 3.38 -0.72 -0.03
C CYS A 55 4.82 -0.72 -0.57
N GLY A 56 5.72 0.03 0.08
CA GLY A 56 7.15 0.02 -0.24
C GLY A 56 7.79 -1.34 0.02
N LEU A 57 7.50 -1.94 1.17
CA LEU A 57 7.98 -3.28 1.52
C LEU A 57 7.45 -4.35 0.56
N ALA A 58 6.17 -4.31 0.22
CA ALA A 58 5.53 -5.23 -0.72
C ALA A 58 6.16 -5.09 -2.12
N THR A 59 6.37 -3.86 -2.59
CA THR A 59 7.04 -3.60 -3.87
C THR A 59 8.49 -4.09 -3.86
N PHE A 60 9.21 -3.93 -2.75
CA PHE A 60 10.56 -4.46 -2.58
C PHE A 60 10.59 -6.00 -2.62
N ILE A 61 9.66 -6.65 -1.91
CA ILE A 61 9.50 -8.12 -1.93
C ILE A 61 9.11 -8.60 -3.34
N GLN A 62 8.27 -7.85 -4.05
CA GLN A 62 7.87 -8.17 -5.43
C GLN A 62 9.04 -8.12 -6.43
N LEU A 63 9.95 -7.16 -6.22
CA LEU A 63 11.18 -7.00 -7.00
C LEU A 63 12.23 -8.06 -6.65
N ALA A 64 12.27 -8.53 -5.40
CA ALA A 64 13.16 -9.58 -4.95
C ALA A 64 12.75 -10.93 -5.55
N ARG A 65 13.28 -11.25 -6.73
CA ARG A 65 13.05 -12.52 -7.43
C ARG A 65 13.56 -13.70 -6.59
N ASN A 66 12.65 -14.40 -5.92
CA ASN A 66 12.93 -15.67 -5.24
C ASN A 66 11.96 -16.76 -5.73
N LYS A 67 12.34 -18.04 -5.61
CA LYS A 67 11.54 -19.21 -6.11
C LYS A 67 10.12 -19.30 -5.50
N TYR A 68 9.84 -18.55 -4.44
CA TYR A 68 8.56 -18.54 -3.71
C TYR A 68 7.88 -17.15 -3.66
N PHE A 69 8.58 -16.05 -3.99
CA PHE A 69 8.07 -14.67 -3.84
C PHE A 69 8.59 -13.78 -4.96
N GLY A 70 7.71 -12.91 -5.48
CA GLY A 70 8.04 -11.89 -6.47
C GLY A 70 8.14 -12.42 -7.90
N ILE A 71 7.41 -11.79 -8.82
CA ILE A 71 7.45 -12.13 -10.26
C ILE A 71 8.65 -11.51 -10.99
N GLY A 72 9.49 -10.73 -10.29
CA GLY A 72 10.65 -10.05 -10.86
C GLY A 72 10.30 -8.97 -11.88
N LEU A 73 9.04 -8.50 -11.90
CA LEU A 73 8.58 -7.40 -12.75
C LEU A 73 8.50 -6.10 -11.92
N PRO A 74 8.80 -4.94 -12.53
CA PRO A 74 8.68 -3.64 -11.89
C PRO A 74 7.20 -3.23 -11.77
N VAL A 75 6.48 -3.86 -10.84
CA VAL A 75 5.08 -3.58 -10.53
C VAL A 75 5.01 -2.94 -9.14
N VAL A 76 4.36 -1.78 -9.05
CA VAL A 76 4.14 -1.07 -7.80
C VAL A 76 2.85 -1.58 -7.17
N LEU A 77 2.95 -2.13 -5.95
CA LEU A 77 1.81 -2.66 -5.20
C LEU A 77 1.22 -1.57 -4.32
N GLY A 78 -0.06 -1.25 -4.49
CA GLY A 78 -0.79 -0.25 -3.72
C GLY A 78 -1.99 -0.81 -2.98
N CYS A 79 -2.62 0.05 -2.18
CA CYS A 79 -3.82 -0.31 -1.41
C CYS A 79 -5.06 -0.46 -2.34
N ALA A 80 -5.82 -1.54 -2.15
CA ALA A 80 -7.00 -1.82 -3.00
C ALA A 80 -8.22 -1.01 -2.55
N ILE A 81 -8.68 -0.07 -3.40
CA ILE A 81 -9.88 0.74 -3.14
C ILE A 81 -11.13 -0.14 -2.99
N GLN A 82 -11.15 -1.30 -3.64
CA GLN A 82 -12.24 -2.27 -3.58
C GLN A 82 -12.49 -2.81 -2.16
N ALA A 83 -11.44 -2.86 -1.31
CA ALA A 83 -11.57 -3.35 0.06
C ALA A 83 -12.15 -2.29 1.02
N VAL A 84 -12.29 -1.03 0.59
CA VAL A 84 -12.75 0.09 1.44
C VAL A 84 -14.19 -0.12 1.93
N GLU A 85 -15.13 -0.47 1.05
CA GLU A 85 -16.54 -0.62 1.44
C GLU A 85 -16.79 -1.79 2.41
N PRO A 86 -16.24 -3.00 2.17
CA PRO A 86 -16.31 -4.10 3.14
C PRO A 86 -15.69 -3.73 4.48
N LEU A 87 -14.51 -3.10 4.50
CA LEU A 87 -13.84 -2.71 5.74
C LEU A 87 -14.62 -1.65 6.52
N LYS A 88 -15.27 -0.71 5.83
CA LYS A 88 -16.18 0.27 6.46
C LYS A 88 -17.38 -0.41 7.11
N MET A 89 -17.94 -1.44 6.46
CA MET A 89 -19.08 -2.19 7.00
C MET A 89 -18.65 -2.99 8.23
N ILE A 90 -17.52 -3.70 8.14
CA ILE A 90 -16.97 -4.48 9.25
C ILE A 90 -16.59 -3.58 10.42
N GLY A 91 -15.91 -2.45 10.20
CA GLY A 91 -15.53 -1.54 11.27
C GLY A 91 -16.69 -0.78 11.92
N LYS A 92 -17.88 -0.73 11.29
CA LYS A 92 -19.10 -0.20 11.91
C LYS A 92 -19.83 -1.22 12.78
N GLN A 93 -19.75 -2.51 12.44
CA GLN A 93 -20.49 -3.57 13.13
C GLN A 93 -19.62 -4.44 14.06
N PHE A 94 -18.31 -4.45 13.86
CA PHE A 94 -17.34 -5.31 14.53
C PHE A 94 -16.12 -4.53 15.01
N THR A 95 -15.29 -5.17 15.84
CA THR A 95 -14.06 -4.58 16.39
C THR A 95 -12.93 -4.53 15.34
N ILE A 96 -11.97 -3.64 15.57
CA ILE A 96 -10.74 -3.50 14.75
C ILE A 96 -9.98 -4.84 14.60
N GLY A 97 -10.02 -5.71 15.61
CA GLY A 97 -9.43 -7.07 15.52
C GLY A 97 -10.06 -7.93 14.42
N THR A 98 -11.38 -7.83 14.23
CA THR A 98 -12.09 -8.52 13.15
C THR A 98 -11.72 -7.95 11.78
N MET A 99 -11.48 -6.64 11.69
CA MET A 99 -10.99 -6.03 10.44
C MET A 99 -9.62 -6.58 10.06
N TYR A 100 -8.66 -6.60 10.98
CA TYR A 100 -7.33 -7.17 10.68
C TYR A 100 -7.40 -8.67 10.37
N GLY A 101 -8.24 -9.43 11.07
CA GLY A 101 -8.47 -10.85 10.76
C GLY A 101 -9.05 -11.07 9.37
N ALA A 102 -10.03 -10.27 8.96
CA ALA A 102 -10.62 -10.33 7.62
C ALA A 102 -9.59 -9.96 6.54
N ILE A 103 -8.71 -8.97 6.78
CA ILE A 103 -7.63 -8.61 5.86
C ILE A 103 -6.65 -9.78 5.67
N ILE A 104 -6.27 -10.46 6.76
CA ILE A 104 -5.35 -11.61 6.68
C ILE A 104 -5.98 -12.77 5.91
N VAL A 105 -7.23 -13.12 6.20
CA VAL A 105 -7.94 -14.21 5.49
C VAL A 105 -8.17 -13.87 4.01
N ALA A 106 -8.41 -12.60 3.67
CA ALA A 106 -8.53 -12.19 2.27
C ALA A 106 -7.19 -12.25 1.49
N GLY A 107 -6.05 -12.28 2.20
CA GLY A 107 -4.72 -12.35 1.60
C GLY A 107 -4.14 -13.76 1.47
N ILE A 108 -4.77 -14.78 2.07
CA ILE A 108 -4.42 -16.21 1.94
C ILE A 108 -5.18 -16.80 0.74
#